data_AF-A0A7V1KN95-F1
#
_entry.id   AF-A0A7V1KN95-F1
#
_cell.length_a   1.000
_cell.length_b   1.000
_cell.length_c   1.000
_cell.angle_alpha   90.00
_cell.angle_beta   90.00
_cell.angle_gamma   90.00
#
_symmetry.space_group_name_H-M   'P 1'
#
loop_
_entity.id
_entity.type
_entity.pdbx_description
1 polymer ?
#
loop_
_entity_poly.entity_id
_entity_poly.type
_entity_poly.pdbx_seq_one_letter_code
_entity_poly.pdbx_strand_id
1 'polypeptide(L)'
;MGKAEYLAALEEGIGRLRKSKAKKLVVVHHNDADGLSSAAVLAAALSRAGYQVERVPLERVHPPVNERLHDRYAGIPILYVDLGARAAPM
;
A
#
# COMPACT_ATOMS: atom_id res chain seq x y z
N MET A 1 9.52 17.50 -4.68
CA MET A 1 10.15 16.19 -4.94
C MET A 1 10.49 16.12 -6.42
N GLY A 2 11.76 15.96 -6.76
CA GLY A 2 12.22 15.72 -8.14
C GLY A 2 12.12 14.24 -8.53
N LYS A 3 12.31 13.94 -9.83
CA LYS A 3 12.27 12.54 -10.35
C LYS A 3 13.25 11.61 -9.63
N ALA A 4 14.48 12.06 -9.39
CA ALA A 4 15.50 11.24 -8.73
C ALA A 4 15.12 10.91 -7.27
N GLU A 5 14.64 11.92 -6.53
CA GLU A 5 14.17 11.74 -5.15
C GLU A 5 12.98 10.78 -5.08
N TYR A 6 12.05 10.89 -6.04
CA TYR A 6 10.92 9.97 -6.14
C TYR A 6 11.36 8.52 -6.34
N LEU A 7 12.28 8.28 -7.29
CA LEU A 7 12.79 6.94 -7.57
C LEU A 7 13.56 6.37 -6.37
N ALA A 8 14.35 7.19 -5.68
CA ALA A 8 15.05 6.76 -4.47
C ALA A 8 14.06 6.36 -3.35
N ALA A 9 12.98 7.12 -3.15
CA ALA A 9 11.95 6.77 -2.17
C ALA A 9 11.22 5.46 -2.52
N LEU A 10 10.97 5.21 -3.82
CA LEU A 10 10.41 3.94 -4.28
C LEU A 10 11.35 2.76 -4.01
N GLU A 11 12.64 2.90 -4.33
CA GLU A 11 13.65 1.87 -4.07
C GLU A 11 13.77 1.56 -2.58
N GLU A 12 13.74 2.58 -1.72
CA GLU A 12 13.74 2.41 -0.27
C GLU A 12 12.52 1.61 0.20
N GLY A 13 11.32 1.99 -0.24
CA GLY A 13 10.07 1.30 0.09
C GLY A 13 10.08 -0.18 -0.33
N ILE A 14 10.53 -0.46 -1.55
CA ILE A 14 10.72 -1.83 -2.06
C ILE A 14 11.75 -2.60 -1.21
N GLY A 15 12.85 -1.94 -0.81
CA GLY A 15 13.87 -2.51 0.05
C GLY A 15 13.33 -2.90 1.42
N ARG A 16 12.54 -2.03 2.06
CA ARG A 16 11.85 -2.33 3.33
C ARG A 16 10.89 -3.51 3.19
N LEU A 17 10.12 -3.53 2.12
CA LEU A 17 9.19 -4.63 1.83
C LEU A 17 9.92 -5.97 1.69
N ARG A 18 11.01 -6.02 0.91
CA ARG A 18 11.83 -7.24 0.74
C ARG A 18 12.46 -7.71 2.05
N LYS A 19 12.93 -6.79 2.89
CA LYS A 19 13.52 -7.10 4.21
C LYS A 19 12.51 -7.66 5.21
N SER A 20 11.23 -7.31 5.08
CA SER A 20 10.16 -7.77 5.99
C SER A 20 9.94 -9.29 5.97
N LYS A 21 10.40 -10.00 4.93
CA LYS A 21 10.13 -11.43 4.67
C LYS A 21 8.61 -11.78 4.66
N ALA A 22 7.74 -10.78 4.51
CA ALA A 22 6.31 -10.99 4.44
C ALA A 22 5.94 -11.84 3.22
N LYS A 23 5.02 -12.79 3.41
CA LYS A 23 4.43 -13.56 2.31
C LYS A 23 3.07 -13.01 1.88
N LYS A 24 2.40 -12.28 2.77
CA LYS A 24 1.10 -11.65 2.56
C LYS A 24 1.26 -10.14 2.60
N LEU A 25 0.50 -9.45 1.76
CA LEU A 25 0.44 -8.00 1.67
C LEU A 25 -1.00 -7.55 1.55
N VAL A 26 -1.28 -6.37 2.10
CA VAL A 26 -2.58 -5.71 1.96
C VAL A 26 -2.40 -4.46 1.13
N VAL A 27 -3.19 -4.32 0.06
CA VAL A 27 -3.25 -3.12 -0.77
C VAL A 27 -4.57 -2.42 -0.45
N VAL A 28 -4.48 -1.32 0.29
CA VAL A 28 -5.62 -0.45 0.58
C VAL A 28 -5.65 0.64 -0.47
N HIS A 29 -6.80 0.85 -1.11
CA HIS A 29 -6.88 1.76 -2.25
C HIS A 29 -8.19 2.52 -2.31
N HIS A 30 -8.21 3.65 -3.01
CA HIS A 30 -9.44 4.40 -3.27
C HIS A 30 -10.39 3.57 -4.17
N ASN A 31 -11.70 3.73 -3.99
CA ASN A 31 -12.73 2.95 -4.69
C ASN A 31 -13.19 3.57 -6.03
N ASP A 32 -12.42 4.50 -6.57
CA ASP A 32 -12.65 5.16 -7.85
C ASP A 32 -11.75 4.56 -8.95
N ALA A 33 -11.77 5.17 -10.15
CA ALA A 33 -11.04 4.67 -11.29
C ALA A 33 -9.51 4.66 -11.09
N ASP A 34 -8.95 5.72 -10.49
CA ASP A 34 -7.51 5.80 -10.27
C ASP A 34 -7.07 4.76 -9.23
N GLY A 35 -7.72 4.74 -8.05
CA GLY A 35 -7.43 3.75 -7.02
C GLY A 35 -7.60 2.29 -7.48
N LEU A 36 -8.67 1.97 -8.23
CA LEU A 36 -8.89 0.62 -8.76
C LEU A 36 -7.81 0.19 -9.75
N SER A 37 -7.47 1.07 -10.70
CA SER A 37 -6.47 0.75 -11.73
C SER A 37 -5.07 0.65 -11.15
N SER A 38 -4.68 1.61 -10.30
CA SER A 38 -3.41 1.63 -9.59
C SER A 38 -3.24 0.40 -8.68
N ALA A 39 -4.27 0.00 -7.94
CA ALA A 39 -4.24 -1.21 -7.11
C ALA A 39 -4.16 -2.49 -7.94
N ALA A 40 -4.82 -2.55 -9.10
CA ALA A 40 -4.74 -3.72 -10.00
C ALA A 40 -3.33 -3.90 -10.56
N VAL A 41 -2.70 -2.82 -11.02
CA VAL A 41 -1.30 -2.83 -11.51
C VAL A 41 -0.35 -3.29 -10.40
N LEU A 42 -0.48 -2.71 -9.20
CA LEU A 42 0.39 -3.04 -8.08
C LEU A 42 0.18 -4.49 -7.62
N ALA A 43 -1.06 -4.95 -7.46
CA ALA A 43 -1.36 -6.31 -7.08
C ALA A 43 -0.79 -7.32 -8.07
N ALA A 44 -0.93 -7.08 -9.38
CA ALA A 44 -0.35 -7.95 -10.41
C ALA A 44 1.19 -8.00 -10.32
N ALA A 45 1.86 -6.86 -10.07
CA ALA A 45 3.31 -6.83 -9.91
C ALA A 45 3.77 -7.57 -8.64
N LEU A 46 3.08 -7.37 -7.51
CA LEU A 46 3.36 -8.04 -6.24
C LEU A 46 3.13 -9.55 -6.32
N SER A 47 2.05 -9.99 -6.97
CA SER A 47 1.79 -11.41 -7.18
C SER A 47 2.85 -12.06 -8.07
N ARG A 48 3.31 -11.39 -9.14
CA ARG A 48 4.46 -11.87 -9.94
C ARG A 48 5.76 -11.95 -9.12
N ALA A 49 5.92 -11.10 -8.12
CA ALA A 49 7.05 -11.13 -7.20
C ALA A 49 6.91 -12.20 -6.08
N GLY A 50 5.81 -12.98 -6.07
CA GLY A 50 5.60 -14.09 -5.15
C GLY A 50 4.81 -13.76 -3.88
N TYR A 51 4.21 -12.57 -3.79
CA TYR A 51 3.38 -12.19 -2.64
C TYR A 51 1.92 -12.61 -2.82
N GLN A 52 1.26 -13.00 -1.73
CA GLN A 52 -0.19 -13.11 -1.64
C GLN A 52 -0.77 -11.73 -1.33
N VAL A 53 -1.63 -11.21 -2.20
CA VAL A 53 -2.14 -9.84 -2.09
C VAL A 53 -3.63 -9.84 -1.78
N GLU A 54 -4.01 -9.21 -0.68
CA GLU A 54 -5.40 -8.86 -0.36
C GLU A 54 -5.65 -7.39 -0.73
N ARG A 55 -6.76 -7.09 -1.40
CA ARG A 55 -7.13 -5.72 -1.77
C ARG A 55 -8.30 -5.24 -0.93
N VAL A 56 -8.21 -4.03 -0.41
CA VAL A 56 -9.26 -3.40 0.41
C VAL A 56 -9.61 -2.04 -0.18
N PRO A 57 -10.78 -1.90 -0.83
CA PRO A 57 -11.25 -0.61 -1.31
C PRO A 57 -11.78 0.25 -0.16
N LEU A 58 -11.48 1.55 -0.20
CA LEU A 58 -12.02 2.56 0.72
C LEU A 58 -12.54 3.77 -0.07
N GLU A 59 -13.64 4.35 0.41
CA GLU A 59 -14.14 5.64 -0.08
C GLU A 59 -13.29 6.80 0.45
N ARG A 60 -12.91 6.78 1.74
CA ARG A 60 -12.08 7.82 2.37
C ARG A 60 -11.22 7.26 3.48
N VAL A 61 -10.11 7.95 3.73
CA VAL A 61 -9.25 7.73 4.89
C VAL A 61 -9.88 8.40 6.11
N HIS A 62 -10.22 7.63 7.13
CA HIS A 62 -10.80 8.13 8.37
C HIS A 62 -10.14 7.43 9.58
N PRO A 63 -9.77 8.12 10.67
CA PRO A 63 -8.93 7.52 11.72
C PRO A 63 -9.46 6.19 12.29
N PRO A 64 -10.74 6.08 12.70
CA PRO A 64 -11.33 4.79 13.11
C PRO A 64 -11.24 3.65 12.07
N VAL A 65 -11.25 3.98 10.77
CA VAL A 65 -11.12 2.98 9.71
C VAL A 65 -9.67 2.50 9.62
N ASN A 66 -8.71 3.42 9.70
CA ASN A 66 -7.28 3.10 9.69
C ASN A 66 -6.88 2.28 10.91
N GLU A 67 -7.37 2.63 12.11
CA GLU A 67 -7.15 1.85 13.34
C GLU A 67 -7.63 0.41 13.15
N ARG A 68 -8.88 0.21 12.70
CA ARG A 68 -9.42 -1.12 12.42
C ARG A 68 -8.63 -1.89 11.36
N LEU A 69 -8.12 -1.21 10.33
CA LEU A 69 -7.27 -1.84 9.31
C LEU A 69 -5.93 -2.28 9.91
N HIS A 70 -5.28 -1.42 10.68
CA HIS A 70 -4.01 -1.72 11.31
C HIS A 70 -4.13 -2.85 12.35
N ASP A 71 -5.23 -2.88 13.10
CA ASP A 71 -5.53 -3.97 14.05
C ASP A 71 -5.81 -5.28 13.31
N ARG A 72 -6.65 -5.25 12.27
CA ARG A 72 -7.02 -6.43 11.48
C ARG A 72 -5.81 -7.06 10.79
N TYR A 73 -4.88 -6.25 10.31
CA TYR A 73 -3.71 -6.68 9.56
C TYR A 73 -2.41 -6.50 10.35
N ALA A 74 -2.48 -6.56 11.69
CA ALA A 74 -1.32 -6.45 12.55
C ALA A 74 -0.21 -7.43 12.14
N GLY A 75 1.01 -6.90 11.93
CA GLY A 75 2.17 -7.68 11.48
C GLY A 75 2.20 -7.99 9.98
N ILE A 76 1.20 -7.58 9.21
CA ILE A 76 1.18 -7.69 7.75
C ILE A 76 1.43 -6.30 7.14
N PRO A 77 2.39 -6.16 6.20
CA PRO A 77 2.60 -4.86 5.55
C PRO A 77 1.36 -4.41 4.77
N ILE A 78 0.98 -3.15 5.00
CA ILE A 78 -0.11 -2.46 4.32
C ILE A 78 0.48 -1.42 3.37
N LEU A 79 0.07 -1.46 2.11
CA LEU A 79 0.41 -0.50 1.08
C LEU A 79 -0.83 0.32 0.75
N TYR A 80 -0.74 1.64 0.93
CA TYR A 80 -1.79 2.58 0.57
C TYR A 80 -1.58 3.09 -0.86
N VAL A 81 -2.63 3.06 -1.67
CA VAL A 81 -2.60 3.42 -3.09
C VAL A 81 -3.69 4.44 -3.38
N ASP A 82 -3.32 5.56 -3.99
CA ASP A 82 -4.24 6.67 -4.32
C ASP A 82 -4.98 7.28 -3.11
N LEU A 83 -4.44 7.07 -1.90
CA LEU A 83 -4.93 7.69 -0.67
C LEU A 83 -3.87 7.71 0.43
N GLY A 84 -4.13 8.45 1.51
CA GLY A 84 -3.31 8.42 2.72
C GLY A 84 -2.13 9.39 2.78
N ALA A 85 -1.83 10.12 1.70
CA ALA A 85 -0.69 11.04 1.63
C ALA A 85 -0.67 12.15 2.70
N ARG A 86 -1.84 12.54 3.23
CA ARG A 86 -1.99 13.53 4.31
C ARG A 86 -2.34 12.93 5.67
N ALA A 87 -2.40 11.60 5.75
CA ALA A 87 -2.81 10.88 6.96
C ALA A 87 -1.61 10.31 7.74
N ALA A 88 -0.42 10.33 7.15
CA ALA A 88 0.81 10.01 7.87
C ALA A 88 1.23 11.19 8.77
N PRO A 89 1.78 10.93 9.98
CA PRO A 89 2.45 11.97 10.74
C PRO A 89 3.58 12.57 9.89
N MET A 90 3.65 13.90 9.85
CA MET A 90 4.74 14.66 9.21
C MET A 90 6.05 14.48 9.97
#